data_AF-A0A840CPR6-F1
#
_entry.id   AF-A0A840CPR6-F1
#
_cell.length_a   1.000
_cell.length_b   1.000
_cell.length_c   1.000
_cell.angle_alpha   90.00
_cell.angle_beta   90.00
_cell.angle_gamma   90.00
#
_symmetry.space_group_name_H-M   'P 1'
#
loop_
_entity.id
_entity.type
_entity.pdbx_description
1 polymer ?
#
loop_
_entity_poly.entity_id
_entity_poly.type
_entity_poly.pdbx_seq_one_letter_code
_entity_poly.pdbx_strand_id
1 'polypeptide(L)'
;MKALSTIFIILLLLWGVSCSDDDYAVYTYDDPTIYSSSNKVLLTEVILFLSPYIEDAGQKKYIVADNLSNLFLTVNKRGWQPAGSYQIDTLNLKQKETVGNYRVTVQKLLYPFAVNIRVSSEGISTAGEYSDLLNNYLNLQPGSYICNIESFDIKLADGRSKTVYTPNLICPLEVKENYASANLGEFEVLVD
;
A
#
# COMPACT_ATOMS: atom_id res chain seq x y z
N MET A 1 30.48 49.71 45.44
CA MET A 1 31.33 48.62 44.89
C MET A 1 30.91 47.19 45.28
N LYS A 2 29.78 46.95 45.99
CA LYS A 2 29.33 45.56 46.28
C LYS A 2 28.23 45.03 45.36
N ALA A 3 27.47 45.90 44.67
CA ALA A 3 26.37 45.49 43.79
C ALA A 3 26.81 45.04 42.38
N LEU A 4 27.91 45.58 41.84
CA LEU A 4 28.44 45.12 40.53
C LEU A 4 29.02 43.71 40.59
N SER A 5 29.58 43.30 41.74
CA SER A 5 30.12 41.96 41.94
C SER A 5 29.04 40.90 42.02
N THR A 6 27.84 41.24 42.50
CA THR A 6 26.71 40.29 42.59
C THR A 6 26.05 40.05 41.23
N ILE A 7 25.98 41.08 40.38
CA ILE A 7 25.44 40.96 39.01
C ILE A 7 26.35 40.09 38.14
N PHE A 8 27.67 40.19 38.31
CA PHE A 8 28.63 39.38 37.55
C PHE A 8 28.54 37.88 37.90
N ILE A 9 28.22 37.55 39.16
CA ILE A 9 28.03 36.15 39.61
C ILE A 9 26.71 35.56 39.09
N ILE A 10 25.65 36.37 38.97
CA ILE A 10 24.37 35.92 38.41
C ILE A 10 24.46 35.74 36.89
N LEU A 11 25.26 36.56 36.20
CA LEU A 11 25.50 36.40 34.75
C LEU A 11 26.34 35.15 34.43
N LEU A 12 27.27 34.77 35.31
CA LEU A 12 28.10 33.57 35.18
C LEU A 12 27.32 32.26 35.45
N LEU A 13 26.25 32.32 36.23
CA LEU A 13 25.34 31.19 36.48
C LEU A 13 24.41 30.88 35.28
N LEU A 14 24.26 31.79 34.31
CA LEU A 14 23.47 31.57 33.09
C LEU A 14 24.27 30.89 31.96
N TRP A 15 25.58 30.73 32.10
CA TRP A 15 26.44 30.15 31.06
C TRP A 15 26.82 28.67 31.35
N GLY A 16 26.31 28.10 32.44
CA GLY A 16 26.56 26.72 32.86
C GLY A 16 25.48 25.70 32.48
N VAL A 17 24.35 26.14 31.90
CA VAL A 17 23.38 25.20 31.31
C VAL A 17 23.84 24.87 29.90
N SER A 18 24.83 23.98 29.80
CA SER A 18 24.94 23.13 28.64
C SER A 18 23.68 22.28 28.64
N CYS A 19 22.63 22.77 27.98
CA CYS A 19 21.62 21.90 27.43
C CYS A 19 22.39 21.05 26.43
N SER A 20 22.79 19.84 26.83
CA SER A 20 23.10 18.84 25.83
C SER A 20 21.85 18.80 24.95
N ASP A 21 22.02 19.12 23.67
CA ASP A 21 21.21 18.47 22.65
C ASP A 21 21.60 16.99 22.73
N ASP A 22 21.15 16.33 23.80
CA ASP A 22 20.71 14.98 23.66
C ASP A 22 19.55 15.13 22.68
N ASP A 23 19.88 14.92 21.40
CA ASP A 23 18.96 14.45 20.38
C ASP A 23 18.29 13.19 20.93
N TYR A 24 17.39 13.36 21.90
CA TYR A 24 16.29 12.47 22.11
C TYR A 24 15.45 12.67 20.86
N ALA A 25 15.81 11.93 19.82
CA ALA A 25 14.88 11.54 18.80
C ALA A 25 13.68 10.93 19.54
N VAL A 26 12.69 11.80 19.72
CA VAL A 26 11.35 11.55 20.20
C VAL A 26 10.83 10.36 19.41
N TYR A 27 10.82 9.19 20.06
CA TYR A 27 10.26 7.93 19.56
C TYR A 27 10.69 7.53 18.15
N THR A 28 11.79 6.80 18.00
CA THR A 28 11.90 5.85 16.88
C THR A 28 10.89 4.73 17.10
N TYR A 29 9.73 4.84 16.44
CA TYR A 29 8.80 3.74 16.25
C TYR A 29 9.39 2.75 15.24
N ASP A 30 10.43 2.02 15.66
CA ASP A 30 11.08 1.01 14.81
C ASP A 30 10.14 -0.18 14.50
N ASP A 31 9.04 -0.31 15.22
CA ASP A 31 7.96 -1.23 14.86
C ASP A 31 6.63 -0.75 15.49
N PRO A 32 5.65 -0.24 14.73
CA PRO A 32 4.38 0.22 15.29
C PRO A 32 3.46 -0.95 15.61
N THR A 33 3.97 -2.15 15.97
CA THR A 33 3.11 -3.28 16.28
C THR A 33 2.41 -3.05 17.64
N ILE A 34 1.23 -2.40 17.58
CA ILE A 34 0.33 -2.19 18.73
C ILE A 34 -0.30 -3.53 19.09
N TYR A 35 0.13 -4.11 20.21
CA TYR A 35 -0.49 -5.29 20.78
C TYR A 35 -1.88 -4.92 21.32
N SER A 36 -2.93 -5.37 20.62
CA SER A 36 -4.30 -5.33 21.13
C SER A 36 -4.43 -6.30 22.32
N SER A 37 -4.82 -5.80 23.48
CA SER A 37 -5.21 -6.60 24.66
C SER A 37 -6.53 -7.34 24.47
N SER A 38 -7.25 -7.07 23.37
CA SER A 38 -8.38 -7.87 22.94
C SER A 38 -7.87 -9.02 22.07
N ASN A 39 -8.27 -10.27 22.34
CA ASN A 39 -7.96 -11.45 21.53
C ASN A 39 -8.62 -11.42 20.13
N LYS A 40 -8.83 -10.24 19.55
CA LYS A 40 -9.47 -10.04 18.26
C LYS A 40 -8.44 -10.17 17.15
N VAL A 41 -8.74 -11.02 16.17
CA VAL A 41 -7.94 -11.10 14.94
C VAL A 41 -8.30 -9.88 14.08
N LEU A 42 -7.27 -9.15 13.69
CA LEU A 42 -7.37 -7.92 12.92
C LEU A 42 -7.17 -8.22 11.44
N LEU A 43 -7.86 -7.49 10.58
CA LEU A 43 -7.65 -7.58 9.15
C LEU A 43 -6.25 -7.04 8.80
N THR A 44 -5.39 -7.88 8.24
CA THR A 44 -4.02 -7.54 7.88
C THR A 44 -3.79 -7.48 6.38
N GLU A 45 -4.64 -8.16 5.59
CA GLU A 45 -4.48 -8.24 4.15
C GLU A 45 -5.80 -8.27 3.38
N VAL A 46 -5.72 -7.88 2.12
CA VAL A 46 -6.80 -8.02 1.15
C VAL A 46 -6.34 -8.83 -0.05
N ILE A 47 -7.15 -9.80 -0.43
CA ILE A 47 -6.89 -10.72 -1.54
C ILE A 47 -7.75 -10.32 -2.73
N LEU A 48 -7.14 -10.27 -3.91
CA LEU A 48 -7.85 -10.06 -5.17
C LEU A 48 -7.16 -10.74 -6.35
N PHE A 49 -7.89 -10.90 -7.45
CA PHE A 49 -7.37 -11.46 -8.70
C PHE A 49 -7.63 -10.49 -9.85
N LEU A 50 -6.59 -10.18 -10.63
CA LEU A 50 -6.74 -9.39 -11.85
C LEU A 50 -6.56 -10.26 -13.08
N SER A 51 -7.36 -10.00 -14.11
CA SER A 51 -7.26 -10.59 -15.45
C SER A 51 -7.19 -9.47 -16.50
N PRO A 52 -6.01 -8.85 -16.69
CA PRO A 52 -5.82 -7.85 -17.73
C PRO A 52 -6.00 -8.46 -19.12
N TYR A 53 -6.72 -7.77 -19.99
CA TYR A 53 -6.99 -8.19 -21.36
C TYR A 53 -6.98 -7.01 -22.33
N ILE A 54 -6.75 -7.30 -23.61
CA ILE A 54 -7.00 -6.39 -24.73
C ILE A 54 -8.14 -6.94 -25.58
N GLU A 55 -8.79 -6.07 -26.34
CA GLU A 55 -9.71 -6.48 -27.40
C GLU A 55 -8.98 -6.48 -28.74
N ASP A 56 -8.96 -7.62 -29.41
CA ASP A 56 -8.41 -7.76 -30.75
C ASP A 56 -9.37 -8.57 -31.62
N ALA A 57 -9.74 -8.01 -32.77
CA ALA A 57 -10.72 -8.58 -33.69
C ALA A 57 -12.05 -9.01 -33.03
N GLY A 58 -12.52 -8.28 -32.02
CA GLY A 58 -13.76 -8.57 -31.28
C GLY A 58 -13.66 -9.72 -30.28
N GLN A 59 -12.44 -10.18 -29.96
CA GLN A 59 -12.19 -11.21 -28.95
C GLN A 59 -11.30 -10.66 -27.83
N LYS A 60 -11.61 -11.06 -26.59
CA LYS A 60 -10.73 -10.79 -25.43
C LYS A 60 -9.48 -11.66 -25.52
N LYS A 61 -8.32 -11.01 -25.48
CA LYS A 61 -7.03 -11.69 -25.37
C LYS A 61 -6.35 -11.25 -24.07
N TYR A 62 -6.12 -12.19 -23.17
CA TYR A 62 -5.57 -11.93 -21.84
C TYR A 62 -4.06 -11.75 -21.90
N ILE A 63 -3.56 -10.77 -21.16
CA ILE A 63 -2.13 -10.45 -21.09
C ILE A 63 -1.35 -11.57 -20.41
N VAL A 64 -0.25 -11.99 -21.04
CA VAL A 64 0.70 -12.97 -20.53
C VAL A 64 1.93 -12.25 -19.99
N ALA A 65 2.09 -12.27 -18.67
CA ALA A 65 3.22 -11.74 -17.93
C ALA A 65 3.59 -12.72 -16.79
N ASP A 66 4.82 -12.66 -16.29
CA ASP A 66 5.24 -13.51 -15.17
C ASP A 66 4.55 -13.08 -13.87
N ASN A 67 4.36 -11.78 -13.69
CA ASN A 67 3.60 -11.15 -12.62
C ASN A 67 3.13 -9.75 -13.05
N LEU A 68 2.21 -9.18 -12.27
CA LEU A 68 1.87 -7.76 -12.30
C LEU A 68 2.56 -7.06 -11.12
N SER A 69 2.94 -5.80 -11.27
CA SER A 69 3.66 -5.04 -10.23
C SER A 69 2.94 -3.73 -9.88
N ASN A 70 3.34 -3.11 -8.78
CA ASN A 70 2.88 -1.76 -8.38
C ASN A 70 1.35 -1.58 -8.39
N LEU A 71 0.61 -2.58 -7.91
CA LEU A 71 -0.83 -2.45 -7.69
C LEU A 71 -1.07 -1.39 -6.63
N PHE A 72 -1.72 -0.29 -7.02
CA PHE A 72 -2.11 0.78 -6.13
C PHE A 72 -3.61 0.72 -5.86
N LEU A 73 -3.97 0.77 -4.58
CA LEU A 73 -5.36 0.73 -4.14
C LEU A 73 -5.61 1.73 -3.03
N THR A 74 -6.84 2.23 -2.99
CA THR A 74 -7.31 3.11 -1.91
C THR A 74 -8.55 2.54 -1.24
N VAL A 75 -8.57 2.53 0.09
CA VAL A 75 -9.77 2.23 0.88
C VAL A 75 -10.23 3.49 1.59
N ASN A 76 -11.47 3.92 1.36
CA ASN A 76 -11.99 5.20 1.84
C ASN A 76 -11.03 6.38 1.53
N LYS A 77 -10.50 6.44 0.31
CA LYS A 77 -9.54 7.46 -0.18
C LYS A 77 -8.15 7.44 0.49
N ARG A 78 -7.81 6.38 1.21
CA ARG A 78 -6.47 6.22 1.78
C ARG A 78 -5.69 5.17 1.03
N GLY A 79 -4.54 5.57 0.48
CA GLY A 79 -3.65 4.70 -0.27
C GLY A 79 -2.96 3.69 0.63
N TRP A 80 -2.87 2.46 0.16
CA TRP A 80 -2.07 1.42 0.78
C TRP A 80 -0.75 1.25 0.02
N GLN A 81 0.21 0.59 0.64
CA GLN A 81 1.49 0.32 -0.01
C GLN A 81 1.27 -0.49 -1.31
N PRO A 82 1.97 -0.11 -2.40
CA PRO A 82 1.89 -0.85 -3.65
C PRO A 82 2.29 -2.32 -3.48
N ALA A 83 1.58 -3.22 -4.15
CA ALA A 83 1.85 -4.66 -4.07
C ALA A 83 2.11 -5.28 -5.45
N GLY A 84 2.90 -6.36 -5.47
CA GLY A 84 3.06 -7.22 -6.63
C GLY A 84 2.12 -8.41 -6.57
N SER A 85 1.72 -8.94 -7.73
CA SER A 85 1.04 -10.23 -7.79
C SER A 85 2.03 -11.35 -7.50
N TYR A 86 1.54 -12.51 -7.09
CA TYR A 86 2.38 -13.71 -7.14
C TYR A 86 2.77 -14.03 -8.59
N GLN A 87 3.90 -14.72 -8.72
CA GLN A 87 4.37 -15.21 -10.01
C GLN A 87 3.48 -16.34 -10.51
N ILE A 88 3.15 -16.30 -11.79
CA ILE A 88 2.43 -17.38 -12.48
C ILE A 88 3.37 -18.08 -13.47
N ASP A 89 3.33 -19.40 -13.52
CA ASP A 89 4.09 -20.15 -14.53
C ASP A 89 3.40 -20.01 -15.89
N THR A 90 4.00 -19.20 -16.76
CA THR A 90 3.51 -18.97 -18.13
C THR A 90 4.21 -19.84 -19.17
N LEU A 91 5.20 -20.67 -18.80
CA LEU A 91 6.06 -21.39 -19.75
C LEU A 91 5.25 -22.34 -20.63
N ASN A 92 4.33 -23.09 -20.01
CA ASN A 92 3.54 -24.14 -20.66
C ASN A 92 2.19 -23.66 -21.23
N LEU A 93 1.91 -22.35 -21.19
CA LEU A 93 0.71 -21.79 -21.81
C LEU A 93 0.73 -22.03 -23.32
N LYS A 94 -0.29 -22.71 -23.83
CA LYS A 94 -0.48 -22.91 -25.27
C LYS A 94 -1.02 -21.62 -25.89
N GLN A 95 -0.77 -21.43 -27.18
CA GLN A 95 -1.35 -20.33 -27.97
C GLN A 95 -1.01 -18.93 -27.41
N LYS A 96 0.28 -18.72 -27.12
CA LYS A 96 0.83 -17.38 -26.86
C LYS A 96 1.09 -16.71 -28.20
N GLU A 97 0.61 -15.48 -28.35
CA GLU A 97 0.90 -14.65 -29.51
C GLU A 97 1.28 -13.23 -29.07
N THR A 98 1.81 -12.45 -29.99
CA THR A 98 2.14 -11.05 -29.76
C THR A 98 1.18 -10.16 -30.55
N VAL A 99 0.48 -9.28 -29.86
CA VAL A 99 -0.41 -8.28 -30.47
C VAL A 99 0.07 -6.89 -30.02
N GLY A 100 0.57 -6.10 -30.96
CA GLY A 100 1.25 -4.83 -30.64
C GLY A 100 2.45 -5.05 -29.71
N ASN A 101 2.43 -4.42 -28.53
CA ASN A 101 3.48 -4.53 -27.51
C ASN A 101 3.16 -5.58 -26.43
N TYR A 102 2.09 -6.36 -26.57
CA TYR A 102 1.64 -7.30 -25.56
C TYR A 102 1.86 -8.74 -26.00
N ARG A 103 2.26 -9.60 -25.06
CA ARG A 103 2.09 -11.05 -25.20
C ARG A 103 0.72 -11.42 -24.68
N VAL A 104 -0.06 -12.17 -25.44
CA VAL A 104 -1.45 -12.47 -25.11
C VAL A 104 -1.81 -13.93 -25.37
N THR A 105 -2.92 -14.36 -24.79
CA THR A 105 -3.54 -15.68 -25.00
C THR A 105 -5.07 -15.59 -24.90
N VAL A 106 -5.78 -16.54 -25.49
CA VAL A 106 -7.23 -16.66 -25.35
C VAL A 106 -7.67 -17.25 -24.01
N GLN A 107 -6.74 -17.90 -23.28
CA GLN A 107 -7.02 -18.46 -21.97
C GLN A 107 -7.02 -17.36 -20.90
N LYS A 108 -8.07 -17.29 -20.08
CA LYS A 108 -8.12 -16.37 -18.95
C LYS A 108 -6.98 -16.67 -17.97
N LEU A 109 -6.19 -15.63 -17.67
CA LEU A 109 -5.11 -15.68 -16.68
C LEU A 109 -5.50 -14.85 -15.46
N LEU A 110 -5.27 -15.42 -14.28
CA LEU A 110 -5.57 -14.81 -12.99
C LEU A 110 -4.28 -14.48 -12.27
N TYR A 111 -4.07 -13.20 -11.99
CA TYR A 111 -2.93 -12.69 -11.24
C TYR A 111 -3.38 -12.40 -9.80
N PRO A 112 -3.04 -13.29 -8.83
CA PRO A 112 -3.43 -13.11 -7.43
C PRO A 112 -2.55 -12.06 -6.74
N PHE A 113 -3.17 -11.21 -5.93
CA PHE A 113 -2.48 -10.29 -5.02
C PHE A 113 -2.92 -10.57 -3.58
N ALA A 114 -1.96 -10.46 -2.66
CA ALA A 114 -2.20 -10.30 -1.23
C ALA A 114 -1.64 -8.94 -0.82
N VAL A 115 -2.53 -7.97 -0.65
CA VAL A 115 -2.16 -6.58 -0.37
C VAL A 115 -2.22 -6.34 1.13
N ASN A 116 -1.07 -6.04 1.72
CA ASN A 116 -0.98 -5.72 3.14
C ASN A 116 -1.61 -4.37 3.45
N ILE A 117 -2.39 -4.31 4.52
CA ILE A 117 -2.98 -3.08 5.07
C ILE A 117 -1.91 -2.35 5.87
N ARG A 118 -0.85 -1.90 5.20
CA ARG A 118 0.13 -0.99 5.77
C ARG A 118 -0.13 0.38 5.19
N VAL A 119 -0.57 1.31 6.04
CA VAL A 119 -0.64 2.73 5.67
C VAL A 119 0.80 3.22 5.53
N SER A 120 1.13 3.87 4.41
CA SER A 120 2.45 4.47 4.25
C SER A 120 2.70 5.44 5.40
N SER A 121 3.79 5.24 6.14
CA SER A 121 4.22 6.14 7.21
C SER A 121 4.97 7.36 6.69
N GLU A 122 5.14 7.47 5.37
CA GLU A 122 5.79 8.62 4.73
C GLU A 122 4.92 9.87 4.90
N GLY A 123 5.47 10.90 5.56
CA GLY A 123 4.81 12.20 5.75
C GLY A 123 4.18 12.44 7.12
N ILE A 124 4.38 11.57 8.12
CA ILE A 124 3.94 11.87 9.50
C ILE A 124 4.94 12.84 10.13
N SER A 125 4.55 14.10 10.20
CA SER A 125 5.38 15.18 10.75
C SER A 125 4.79 15.77 12.04
N THR A 126 3.52 15.51 12.31
CA THR A 126 2.79 16.08 13.45
C THR A 126 2.12 15.03 14.34
N ALA A 127 1.90 15.37 15.61
CA ALA A 127 1.15 14.53 16.54
C ALA A 127 -0.32 14.31 16.11
N GLY A 128 -0.90 15.24 15.34
CA GLY A 128 -2.22 15.08 14.74
C GLY A 128 -2.24 14.02 13.64
N GLU A 129 -1.26 14.04 12.73
CA GLU A 129 -1.08 13.01 11.70
C GLU A 129 -0.75 11.64 12.31
N TYR A 130 -0.03 11.62 13.43
CA TYR A 130 0.23 10.38 14.18
C TYR A 130 -1.05 9.87 14.87
N SER A 131 -1.90 10.75 15.40
CA SER A 131 -3.20 10.36 15.96
C SER A 131 -4.15 9.86 14.87
N ASP A 132 -4.13 10.45 13.68
CA ASP A 132 -4.88 9.97 12.53
C ASP A 132 -4.33 8.64 12.04
N LEU A 133 -3.00 8.49 11.96
CA LEU A 133 -2.39 7.20 11.69
C LEU A 133 -2.82 6.18 12.74
N LEU A 134 -2.77 6.48 14.03
CA LEU A 134 -3.27 5.59 15.09
C LEU A 134 -4.75 5.27 14.92
N ASN A 135 -5.61 6.25 14.61
CA ASN A 135 -7.03 6.02 14.34
C ASN A 135 -7.27 5.15 13.09
N ASN A 136 -6.31 5.10 12.16
CA ASN A 136 -6.37 4.30 10.94
C ASN A 136 -5.69 2.94 11.09
N TYR A 137 -4.65 2.90 11.93
CA TYR A 137 -3.87 1.75 12.37
C TYR A 137 -4.63 0.93 13.40
N LEU A 138 -5.55 1.57 14.14
CA LEU A 138 -6.67 0.96 14.83
C LEU A 138 -7.69 0.45 13.81
N ASN A 139 -7.25 -0.52 13.01
CA ASN A 139 -7.96 -1.51 12.22
C ASN A 139 -9.31 -1.07 11.66
N LEU A 140 -9.47 -1.20 10.33
CA LEU A 140 -10.80 -1.24 9.71
C LEU A 140 -11.71 -2.07 10.62
N GLN A 141 -12.65 -1.40 11.28
CA GLN A 141 -13.57 -2.07 12.18
C GLN A 141 -14.46 -2.97 11.35
N PRO A 142 -15.03 -4.03 11.92
CA PRO A 142 -16.01 -4.82 11.20
C PRO A 142 -17.10 -3.92 10.59
N GLY A 143 -17.30 -4.02 9.27
CA GLY A 143 -18.10 -3.04 8.53
C GLY A 143 -17.89 -3.10 7.02
N SER A 144 -18.58 -2.22 6.30
CA SER A 144 -18.52 -2.12 4.84
C SER A 144 -17.77 -0.86 4.41
N TYR A 145 -16.83 -1.04 3.49
CA TYR A 145 -15.93 -0.01 2.99
C TYR A 145 -15.95 0.01 1.46
N ILE A 146 -15.46 1.11 0.89
CA ILE A 146 -15.26 1.23 -0.56
C ILE A 146 -13.77 1.12 -0.83
N CYS A 147 -13.40 0.16 -1.69
CA CYS A 147 -12.05 -0.05 -2.19
C CYS A 147 -12.00 0.33 -3.67
N ASN A 148 -11.02 1.16 -4.04
CA ASN A 148 -10.72 1.50 -5.42
C ASN A 148 -9.40 0.84 -5.81
N ILE A 149 -9.40 0.11 -6.90
CA ILE A 149 -8.18 -0.36 -7.55
C ILE A 149 -7.81 0.72 -8.56
N GLU A 150 -6.71 1.44 -8.36
CA GLU A 150 -6.41 2.65 -9.13
C GLU A 150 -5.48 2.40 -10.32
N SER A 151 -4.46 1.57 -10.11
CA SER A 151 -3.52 1.22 -11.17
C SER A 151 -2.71 -0.03 -10.87
N PHE A 152 -2.11 -0.60 -11.89
CA PHE A 152 -1.05 -1.61 -11.77
C PHE A 152 -0.14 -1.55 -13.00
N ASP A 153 1.06 -2.09 -12.87
CA ASP A 153 2.04 -2.17 -13.95
C ASP A 153 2.06 -3.55 -14.61
N ILE A 154 2.18 -3.53 -15.93
CA ILE A 154 2.36 -4.71 -16.77
C ILE A 154 3.68 -4.65 -17.51
N LYS A 155 4.37 -5.78 -17.64
CA LYS A 155 5.57 -5.89 -18.45
C LYS A 155 5.19 -6.16 -19.91
N LEU A 156 5.66 -5.29 -20.79
CA LEU A 156 5.47 -5.39 -22.24
C LEU A 156 6.40 -6.44 -22.87
N ALA A 157 6.11 -6.82 -24.10
CA ALA A 157 6.89 -7.80 -24.86
C ALA A 157 8.34 -7.37 -25.10
N ASP A 158 8.60 -6.05 -25.12
CA ASP A 158 9.94 -5.45 -25.25
C ASP A 158 10.68 -5.31 -23.91
N GLY A 159 10.05 -5.74 -22.81
CA GLY A 159 10.60 -5.72 -21.46
C GLY A 159 10.37 -4.43 -20.67
N ARG A 160 9.79 -3.38 -21.27
CA ARG A 160 9.41 -2.15 -20.56
C ARG A 160 8.18 -2.39 -19.69
N SER A 161 8.00 -1.57 -18.65
CA SER A 161 6.77 -1.55 -17.86
C SER A 161 5.80 -0.48 -18.37
N LYS A 162 4.51 -0.79 -18.33
CA LYS A 162 3.41 0.16 -18.62
C LYS A 162 2.44 0.16 -17.44
N THR A 163 2.11 1.34 -16.94
CA THR A 163 1.05 1.53 -15.95
C THR A 163 -0.31 1.52 -16.63
N VAL A 164 -1.20 0.67 -16.12
CA VAL A 164 -2.61 0.57 -16.49
C VAL A 164 -3.42 1.26 -15.40
N TYR A 165 -4.19 2.27 -15.77
CA TYR A 165 -5.07 3.00 -14.85
C TYR A 165 -6.49 2.44 -14.90
N THR A 166 -7.11 2.26 -13.74
CA THR A 166 -8.44 1.67 -13.58
C THR A 166 -9.39 2.58 -12.80
N PRO A 167 -9.66 3.81 -13.27
CA PRO A 167 -10.39 4.82 -12.49
C PRO A 167 -11.83 4.42 -12.11
N ASN A 168 -12.41 3.44 -12.81
CA ASN A 168 -13.79 2.98 -12.58
C ASN A 168 -13.86 1.64 -11.82
N LEU A 169 -12.74 1.08 -11.37
CA LEU A 169 -12.72 -0.21 -10.67
C LEU A 169 -12.93 -0.02 -9.16
N ILE A 170 -14.20 0.16 -8.80
CA ILE A 170 -14.66 0.38 -7.43
C ILE A 170 -15.37 -0.88 -6.95
N CYS A 171 -14.96 -1.40 -5.79
CA CYS A 171 -15.51 -2.62 -5.20
C CYS A 171 -15.83 -2.46 -3.71
N PRO A 172 -16.87 -3.14 -3.21
CA PRO A 172 -17.16 -3.18 -1.78
C PRO A 172 -16.11 -4.06 -1.08
N LEU A 173 -15.59 -3.57 0.05
CA LEU A 173 -14.74 -4.32 0.97
C LEU A 173 -15.53 -4.57 2.25
N GLU A 174 -15.81 -5.84 2.55
CA GLU A 174 -16.43 -6.25 3.81
C GLU A 174 -15.33 -6.68 4.80
N VAL A 175 -15.26 -6.00 5.94
CA VAL A 175 -14.39 -6.39 7.04
C VAL A 175 -15.22 -7.15 8.07
N LYS A 176 -14.81 -8.38 8.35
CA LYS A 176 -15.49 -9.28 9.30
C LYS A 176 -14.70 -9.35 10.60
N GLU A 177 -15.41 -9.46 11.71
CA GLU A 177 -14.79 -9.61 13.02
C GLU A 177 -14.02 -10.94 13.09
N ASN A 178 -12.78 -10.89 13.60
CA ASN A 178 -11.89 -12.04 13.76
C ASN A 178 -11.42 -12.71 12.46
N TYR A 179 -11.29 -11.95 11.37
CA TYR A 179 -10.70 -12.41 10.12
C TYR A 179 -9.44 -11.62 9.78
N ALA A 180 -8.36 -12.32 9.45
CA ALA A 180 -7.09 -11.72 9.06
C ALA A 180 -7.06 -11.23 7.60
N SER A 181 -7.94 -11.77 6.75
CA SER A 181 -7.99 -11.45 5.33
C SER A 181 -9.42 -11.22 4.83
N ALA A 182 -9.52 -10.38 3.80
CA ALA A 182 -10.76 -10.10 3.09
C ALA A 182 -10.54 -10.33 1.60
N ASN A 183 -11.50 -10.98 0.94
CA ASN A 183 -11.43 -11.26 -0.49
C ASN A 183 -12.30 -10.26 -1.26
N LEU A 184 -11.69 -9.49 -2.17
CA LEU A 184 -12.41 -8.58 -3.07
C LEU A 184 -12.98 -9.28 -4.31
N GLY A 185 -12.46 -10.47 -4.62
CA GLY A 185 -12.86 -11.25 -5.79
C GLY A 185 -11.95 -11.06 -6.99
N GLU A 186 -12.54 -11.22 -8.17
CA GLU A 186 -11.85 -11.34 -9.44
C GLU A 186 -12.33 -10.26 -10.42
N PHE A 187 -11.39 -9.59 -11.07
CA PHE A 187 -11.67 -8.46 -11.95
C PHE A 187 -10.99 -8.61 -13.30
N GLU A 188 -11.77 -8.52 -14.38
CA GLU A 188 -11.23 -8.37 -15.73
C GLU A 188 -10.98 -6.89 -16.03
N VAL A 189 -9.79 -6.57 -16.51
CA VAL A 189 -9.38 -5.19 -16.77
C VAL A 189 -9.00 -5.02 -18.23
N LEU A 190 -9.71 -4.14 -18.94
CA LEU A 190 -9.31 -3.75 -20.29
C LEU A 190 -8.04 -2.89 -20.22
N VAL A 191 -7.06 -3.22 -21.05
CA VAL A 191 -5.79 -2.51 -21.22
C VAL A 191 -5.81 -1.79 -22.56
N ASP A 192 -5.93 -0.46 -22.54
CA ASP A 192 -5.74 0.39 -23.72
C ASP A 192 -4.25 0.67 -23.96
#